data_AF-A0A1U7NMP3-F1
#
_entry.id   AF-A0A1U7NMP3-F1
#
_cell.length_a   1.000
_cell.length_b   1.000
_cell.length_c   1.000
_cell.angle_alpha   90.00
_cell.angle_beta   90.00
_cell.angle_gamma   90.00
#
_symmetry.space_group_name_H-M   'P 1'
#
loop_
_entity.id
_entity.type
_entity.pdbx_description
1 polymer ?
#
loop_
_entity_poly.entity_id
_entity_poly.type
_entity_poly.pdbx_seq_one_letter_code
_entity_poly.pdbx_strand_id
1 'polypeptide(L)'
;MAILEKMRILNFFEGIITADDVENVKPFPDVYEKAIELANASEKDTLALEDSSTGVIAAQNAGLEVVQVIAEYRIDARIGKIVKSDLSFSIMNEESEEKER
;
A
#
# COMPACT_ATOMS: atom_id res chain seq x y z
N MET A 1 17.34 -2.27 5.06
CA MET A 1 17.74 -0.84 5.07
C MET A 1 18.61 -0.41 3.90
N ALA A 2 19.52 -1.26 3.39
CA ALA A 2 20.48 -0.92 2.32
C ALA A 2 19.90 -0.20 1.08
N ILE A 3 18.65 -0.50 0.66
CA ILE A 3 18.04 0.15 -0.51
C ILE A 3 17.73 1.64 -0.26
N LEU A 4 17.22 1.99 0.92
CA LEU A 4 16.85 3.36 1.28
C LEU A 4 18.09 4.25 1.44
N GLU A 5 19.17 3.69 2.02
CA GLU A 5 20.47 4.34 2.13
C GLU A 5 21.10 4.59 0.75
N LYS A 6 21.10 3.58 -0.12
CA LYS A 6 21.60 3.69 -1.49
C LYS A 6 20.84 4.76 -2.28
N MET A 7 19.53 4.86 -2.08
CA MET A 7 18.68 5.89 -2.67
C MET A 7 18.78 7.26 -1.98
N ARG A 8 19.49 7.34 -0.84
CA ARG A 8 19.66 8.56 -0.02
C ARG A 8 18.35 9.17 0.47
N ILE A 9 17.36 8.33 0.74
CA ILE A 9 16.04 8.74 1.23
C ILE A 9 15.77 8.30 2.67
N LEU A 10 16.70 7.57 3.31
CA LEU A 10 16.52 7.04 4.66
C LEU A 10 16.08 8.13 5.68
N ASN A 11 16.61 9.34 5.55
CA ASN A 11 16.34 10.45 6.47
C ASN A 11 14.91 11.03 6.37
N PHE A 12 14.10 10.59 5.40
CA PHE A 12 12.69 10.98 5.31
C PHE A 12 11.76 10.06 6.11
N PHE A 13 12.26 8.94 6.66
CA PHE A 13 11.46 7.96 7.37
C PHE A 13 11.67 8.10 8.89
N GLU A 14 10.60 8.38 9.62
CA GLU A 14 10.61 8.42 11.10
C GLU A 14 10.70 7.02 11.71
N GLY A 15 10.20 6.01 11.01
CA GLY A 15 10.38 4.62 11.34
C GLY A 15 10.19 3.71 10.14
N ILE A 16 10.63 2.47 10.28
CA ILE A 16 10.61 1.48 9.21
C ILE A 16 10.14 0.15 9.80
N ILE A 17 9.02 -0.34 9.28
CA ILE A 17 8.45 -1.64 9.60
C ILE A 17 8.63 -2.56 8.38
N THR A 18 9.02 -3.80 8.63
CA THR A 18 9.26 -4.83 7.62
C THR A 18 8.42 -6.08 7.90
N ALA A 19 8.47 -7.06 6.99
CA ALA A 19 7.78 -8.34 7.19
C ALA A 19 8.29 -9.11 8.42
N ASP A 20 9.53 -8.88 8.85
CA ASP A 20 10.12 -9.52 10.04
C ASP A 20 9.61 -8.90 11.36
N ASP A 21 8.93 -7.74 11.28
CA ASP A 21 8.44 -6.99 12.43
C ASP A 21 7.00 -7.37 12.83
N VAL A 22 6.35 -8.25 12.08
CA VAL A 22 4.93 -8.59 12.23
C VAL A 22 4.71 -10.10 12.23
N GLU A 23 3.67 -10.55 12.91
CA GLU A 23 3.30 -11.97 12.94
C GLU A 23 2.64 -12.39 11.63
N ASN A 24 1.68 -11.60 11.15
CA ASN A 24 0.98 -11.88 9.91
C ASN A 24 1.38 -10.88 8.83
N VAL A 25 2.03 -11.40 7.77
CA VAL A 25 2.40 -10.58 6.61
C VAL A 25 1.18 -10.27 5.73
N LYS A 26 1.28 -9.30 4.83
CA LYS A 26 0.23 -8.96 3.84
C LYS A 26 -0.38 -10.24 3.22
N PRO A 27 -1.72 -10.39 3.16
CA PRO A 27 -2.75 -9.34 3.17
C PRO A 27 -3.31 -8.99 4.56
N PHE A 28 -2.71 -9.46 5.65
CA PHE A 28 -3.08 -9.05 7.00
C PHE A 28 -2.63 -7.60 7.28
N PRO A 29 -3.36 -6.85 8.14
CA PRO A 29 -3.15 -5.42 8.34
C PRO A 29 -1.95 -5.08 9.24
N ASP A 30 -1.34 -6.07 9.90
CA ASP A 30 -0.36 -5.91 10.99
C ASP A 30 0.75 -4.89 10.68
N VAL A 31 1.26 -4.88 9.43
CA VAL A 31 2.35 -3.97 9.02
C VAL A 31 1.91 -2.50 9.01
N TYR A 32 0.64 -2.24 8.67
CA TYR A 32 0.06 -0.91 8.63
C TYR A 32 -0.36 -0.46 10.02
N GLU A 33 -1.01 -1.33 10.81
CA GLU A 33 -1.37 -1.04 12.19
C GLU A 33 -0.14 -0.65 13.01
N LYS A 34 0.95 -1.42 12.88
CA LYS A 34 2.22 -1.11 13.54
C LYS A 34 2.87 0.19 13.05
N ALA A 35 2.72 0.51 11.76
CA ALA A 35 3.22 1.77 11.21
C ALA A 35 2.44 2.98 11.74
N ILE A 36 1.11 2.87 11.85
CA ILE A 36 0.23 3.90 12.43
C ILE A 36 0.58 4.13 13.90
N GLU A 37 0.75 3.04 14.67
CA GLU A 37 1.15 3.10 16.08
C GLU A 37 2.51 3.80 16.23
N LEU A 38 3.50 3.40 15.43
CA LEU A 38 4.85 3.99 15.47
C LEU A 38 4.82 5.48 15.14
N ALA A 39 4.03 5.89 14.15
CA ALA A 39 3.88 7.28 13.74
C ALA A 39 3.00 8.10 14.69
N ASN A 40 2.35 7.47 15.68
CA ASN A 40 1.34 8.09 16.54
C ASN A 40 0.29 8.86 15.71
N ALA A 41 -0.13 8.27 14.59
CA ALA A 41 -1.08 8.84 13.64
C ALA A 41 -2.47 8.23 13.82
N SER A 42 -3.48 8.83 13.18
CA SER A 42 -4.80 8.24 13.05
C SER A 42 -4.98 7.62 11.66
N GLU A 43 -5.80 6.59 11.54
CA GLU A 43 -6.14 5.98 10.25
C GLU A 43 -6.67 7.02 9.24
N LYS A 44 -7.46 7.99 9.72
CA LYS A 44 -8.07 9.05 8.92
C LYS A 44 -7.08 10.07 8.37
N ASP A 45 -5.95 10.24 9.04
CA ASP A 45 -4.88 11.16 8.62
C ASP A 45 -3.74 10.40 7.92
N THR A 46 -3.95 9.12 7.57
CA THR A 46 -2.93 8.24 7.01
C THR A 46 -3.32 7.76 5.62
N LEU A 47 -2.39 7.88 4.66
CA LEU A 47 -2.55 7.40 3.29
C LEU A 47 -1.54 6.30 2.99
N ALA A 48 -2.01 5.14 2.52
CA ALA A 48 -1.14 4.06 2.06
C ALA A 48 -0.86 4.17 0.56
N LEU A 49 0.41 4.02 0.16
CA LEU A 49 0.84 3.94 -1.23
C LEU A 49 1.28 2.50 -1.54
N GLU A 50 0.62 1.83 -2.49
CA GLU A 50 0.82 0.40 -2.75
C GLU A 50 0.88 0.05 -4.22
N ASP A 51 1.73 -0.91 -4.61
CA ASP A 51 1.80 -1.41 -5.98
C ASP A 51 1.16 -2.80 -6.15
N SER A 52 0.97 -3.52 -5.04
CA SER A 52 0.52 -4.91 -5.01
C SER A 52 -0.92 -5.05 -4.53
N SER A 53 -1.68 -6.02 -5.07
CA SER A 53 -3.04 -6.29 -4.61
C SER A 53 -3.09 -6.77 -3.16
N THR A 54 -2.14 -7.60 -2.73
CA THR A 54 -2.03 -8.06 -1.34
C THR A 54 -1.75 -6.90 -0.39
N GLY A 55 -0.97 -5.92 -0.83
CA GLY A 55 -0.70 -4.72 -0.06
C GLY A 55 -1.89 -3.76 0.01
N VAL A 56 -2.60 -3.55 -1.10
CA VAL A 56 -3.86 -2.79 -1.10
C VAL A 56 -4.86 -3.39 -0.10
N ILE A 57 -5.06 -4.71 -0.13
CA ILE A 57 -5.97 -5.40 0.78
C ILE A 57 -5.52 -5.23 2.24
N ALA A 58 -4.22 -5.36 2.52
CA ALA A 58 -3.69 -5.16 3.87
C ALA A 58 -3.95 -3.73 4.40
N ALA A 59 -3.75 -2.71 3.57
CA ALA A 59 -3.99 -1.33 3.95
C ALA A 59 -5.49 -1.05 4.17
N GLN A 60 -6.36 -1.58 3.30
CA GLN A 60 -7.81 -1.48 3.47
C GLN A 60 -8.29 -2.19 4.75
N ASN A 61 -7.74 -3.36 5.07
CA ASN A 61 -8.04 -4.08 6.30
C ASN A 61 -7.60 -3.30 7.55
N ALA A 62 -6.57 -2.46 7.44
CA ALA A 62 -6.12 -1.54 8.49
C ALA A 62 -6.94 -0.23 8.53
N GLY A 63 -8.02 -0.13 7.76
CA GLY A 63 -8.89 1.06 7.74
C GLY A 63 -8.31 2.26 6.99
N LEU A 64 -7.23 2.08 6.22
CA LEU A 64 -6.55 3.17 5.54
C LEU A 64 -7.15 3.51 4.19
N GLU A 65 -7.08 4.79 3.83
CA GLU A 65 -7.19 5.20 2.43
C GLU A 65 -5.97 4.70 1.66
N VAL A 66 -6.18 4.20 0.43
CA VAL A 66 -5.13 3.57 -0.37
C VAL A 66 -5.07 4.16 -1.76
N VAL A 67 -3.89 4.61 -2.17
CA VAL A 67 -3.59 4.94 -3.56
C VAL A 67 -2.72 3.83 -4.13
N GLN A 68 -3.28 3.11 -5.10
CA GLN A 68 -2.53 2.08 -5.81
C GLN A 68 -1.66 2.71 -6.92
N VAL A 69 -0.33 2.56 -6.79
CA VAL A 69 0.67 3.05 -7.73
C VAL A 69 1.10 1.92 -8.67
N ILE A 70 0.51 1.90 -9.86
CA ILE A 70 0.81 0.89 -10.87
C ILE A 70 1.70 1.50 -11.97
N ALA A 71 2.82 0.85 -12.27
CA ALA A 71 3.61 1.22 -13.44
C ALA A 71 2.87 0.82 -14.73
N GLU A 72 2.79 1.73 -15.70
CA GLU A 72 2.17 1.50 -17.02
C GLU A 72 2.72 0.22 -17.70
N TYR A 73 3.99 -0.07 -17.43
CA TYR A 73 4.69 -1.26 -17.86
C TYR A 73 5.39 -1.91 -16.65
N ARG A 74 5.08 -3.19 -16.38
CA ARG A 74 5.81 -3.98 -15.37
C ARG A 74 6.50 -5.16 -16.02
N ILE A 75 7.76 -5.44 -15.65
CA ILE A 75 8.42 -6.68 -16.03
C ILE A 75 8.00 -7.73 -15.02
N ASP A 76 7.28 -8.76 -15.46
CA ASP A 76 7.04 -9.92 -14.61
C ASP A 76 8.30 -10.80 -14.64
N ALA A 77 9.05 -10.76 -13.55
CA ALA A 77 10.31 -11.48 -13.40
C ALA A 77 10.18 -13.01 -13.56
N ARG A 78 8.98 -13.58 -13.40
CA ARG A 78 8.74 -15.02 -13.58
C ARG A 78 8.71 -15.41 -15.06
N ILE A 79 8.29 -14.50 -15.93
CA ILE A 79 8.11 -14.76 -17.37
C ILE A 79 9.06 -13.94 -18.26
N GLY A 80 9.83 -13.01 -17.68
CA GLY A 80 10.80 -12.18 -18.39
C GLY A 80 10.17 -11.26 -19.44
N LYS A 81 8.89 -10.90 -19.29
CA LYS A 81 8.14 -10.09 -20.26
C LYS A 81 7.59 -8.84 -19.63
N ILE A 82 7.49 -7.79 -20.45
CA ILE A 82 6.75 -6.57 -20.12
C ILE A 82 5.25 -6.89 -20.20
N VAL A 83 4.57 -6.71 -19.08
CA VAL A 83 3.12 -6.78 -18.94
C VAL A 83 2.61 -5.35 -18.83
N LYS A 84 1.71 -4.95 -19.74
CA LYS A 84 1.02 -3.66 -19.65
C LYS A 84 0.08 -3.70 -18.43
N SER A 85 0.02 -2.62 -17.67
CA SER A 85 -0.90 -2.51 -16.52
C SER A 85 -2.34 -2.74 -16.99
N ASP A 86 -3.02 -3.71 -16.39
CA ASP A 86 -4.48 -3.76 -16.42
C ASP A 86 -4.98 -2.81 -15.33
N LEU A 87 -5.41 -1.61 -15.73
CA LEU A 87 -5.92 -0.53 -14.87
C LEU A 87 -7.34 -0.84 -14.34
N SER A 88 -7.75 -2.11 -14.33
CA SER A 88 -9.12 -2.56 -14.04
C SER A 88 -9.54 -2.46 -12.57
N PHE A 89 -8.64 -2.07 -11.66
CA PHE A 89 -8.99 -1.72 -10.29
C PHE A 89 -9.09 -0.19 -10.16
N SER A 90 -10.09 0.36 -10.84
CA SER A 90 -10.56 1.73 -10.59
C SER A 90 -10.90 1.89 -9.12
N ILE A 91 -10.59 3.08 -8.58
CA ILE A 91 -11.06 3.60 -7.30
C ILE A 91 -12.53 3.19 -7.12
N MET A 92 -12.78 2.21 -6.24
CA MET A 92 -14.14 1.88 -5.80
C MET A 92 -14.54 2.93 -4.77
N ASN A 93 -14.81 4.15 -5.24
CA ASN A 93 -15.66 5.06 -4.48
C ASN A 93 -17.09 4.60 -4.72
N GLU A 94 -17.79 4.29 -3.64
CA GLU A 94 -19.20 3.92 -3.60
C GLU A 94 -20.04 4.88 -4.45
N GLU A 95 -20.61 4.41 -5.55
CA GLU A 95 -21.86 4.98 -6.06
C GLU A 95 -22.98 4.53 -5.12
N SER A 96 -23.12 5.20 -3.98
CA SER A 96 -24.43 5.28 -3.34
C SER A 96 -25.24 6.33 -4.10
N GLU A 97 -25.92 5.89 -5.16
CA GLU A 97 -26.90 6.71 -5.86
C GLU A 97 -27.92 7.27 -4.87
N GLU A 98 -27.91 8.59 -4.80
CA GLU A 98 -28.92 9.48 -4.26
C GLU A 98 -30.27 9.15 -4.94
N LYS A 99 -31.09 8.30 -4.32
CA LYS A 99 -32.53 8.27 -4.61
C LYS A 99 -33.18 9.50 -3.98
N GLU A 100 -32.98 10.64 -4.63
CA GLU A 100 -33.87 11.80 -4.48
C GLU A 100 -35.28 11.42 -4.95
N ARG A 101 -36.19 11.47 -3.96
CA ARG A 101 -37.59 11.94 -3.99
C ARG A 101 -38.41 11.82 -5.28
#